data_AF-A0A957ISY1-F1
#
_entry.id   AF-A0A957ISY1-F1
#
_cell.length_a   1.000
_cell.length_b   1.000
_cell.length_c   1.000
_cell.angle_alpha   90.00
_cell.angle_beta   90.00
_cell.angle_gamma   90.00
#
_symmetry.space_group_name_H-M   'P 1'
#
loop_
_entity.id
_entity.type
_entity.pdbx_description
1 polymer ?
#
loop_
_entity_poly.entity_id
_entity_poly.type
_entity_poly.pdbx_seq_one_letter_code
_entity_poly.pdbx_strand_id
1 'polypeptide(L)'
;GLLLLLQWGIGALWLLLNPNQAELLSNLSGELFGEFDTVWEWFVLALVSGLGEELLFRGAIQPVFGLVPTALLFAVAHVQYGITPATLTIFLIGLALGHLRRTTNTSTTIFVHFSYNFLLGLLSLVALNMV
;
A
#
# COMPACT_ATOMS: atom_id res chain seq x y z
N GLY A 1 -7.39 3.85 -9.22
CA GLY A 1 -6.81 4.74 -10.24
C GLY A 1 -5.61 5.50 -9.70
N LEU A 2 -5.83 6.61 -8.98
CA LEU A 2 -4.76 7.50 -8.52
C LEU A 2 -3.65 6.82 -7.69
N LEU A 3 -4.01 5.98 -6.71
CA LEU A 3 -3.02 5.29 -5.87
C LEU A 3 -2.11 4.35 -6.67
N LEU A 4 -2.66 3.69 -7.69
CA LEU A 4 -1.87 2.87 -8.61
C LEU A 4 -0.93 3.75 -9.44
N LEU A 5 -1.43 4.85 -10.00
CA LEU A 5 -0.57 5.78 -10.76
C LEU A 5 0.56 6.34 -9.90
N LEU A 6 0.30 6.66 -8.64
CA LEU A 6 1.31 7.10 -7.68
C LEU A 6 2.34 6.00 -7.43
N GLN A 7 1.90 4.76 -7.16
CA GLN A 7 2.75 3.59 -6.95
C GLN A 7 3.67 3.34 -8.16
N TRP A 8 3.09 3.25 -9.36
CA TRP A 8 3.83 2.98 -10.59
C TRP A 8 4.76 4.13 -10.96
N GLY A 9 4.32 5.38 -10.80
CA GLY A 9 5.12 6.56 -11.08
C GLY A 9 6.35 6.66 -10.19
N ILE A 10 6.18 6.44 -8.87
CA ILE A 10 7.30 6.43 -7.93
C ILE A 10 8.19 5.20 -8.16
N GLY A 11 7.61 4.03 -8.44
CA GLY A 11 8.36 2.82 -8.76
C GLY A 11 9.25 2.99 -10.00
N ALA A 12 8.70 3.56 -11.08
CA ALA A 12 9.46 3.86 -12.30
C ALA A 12 10.57 4.88 -12.05
N LEU A 13 10.29 5.96 -11.32
CA LEU A 13 11.30 6.92 -10.91
C LEU A 13 12.41 6.25 -10.09
N TRP A 14 12.04 5.32 -9.20
CA TRP A 14 13.00 4.63 -8.35
C TRP A 14 13.90 3.67 -9.11
N LEU A 15 13.35 2.95 -10.10
CA LEU A 15 14.13 2.12 -11.02
C LEU A 15 15.18 2.94 -11.78
N LEU A 16 14.86 4.19 -12.15
CA LEU A 16 15.80 5.09 -12.82
C LEU A 16 16.88 5.62 -11.88
N LEU A 17 16.56 5.89 -10.61
CA LEU A 17 17.49 6.49 -9.66
C LEU A 17 18.39 5.47 -8.96
N ASN A 18 17.86 4.29 -8.62
CA ASN A 18 18.56 3.25 -7.86
C ASN A 18 18.02 1.84 -8.21
N PRO A 19 18.39 1.31 -9.39
CA PRO A 19 17.86 0.04 -9.89
C PRO A 19 18.14 -1.14 -8.94
N ASN A 20 19.35 -1.23 -8.38
CA ASN A 20 19.72 -2.33 -7.47
C ASN A 20 18.82 -2.41 -6.22
N GLN A 21 18.47 -1.25 -5.64
CA GLN A 21 17.59 -1.22 -4.47
C GLN A 21 16.13 -1.52 -4.88
N ALA A 22 15.69 -1.03 -6.04
CA ALA A 22 14.36 -1.33 -6.57
C ALA A 22 14.17 -2.84 -6.80
N GLU A 23 15.17 -3.51 -7.39
CA GLU A 23 15.17 -4.95 -7.64
C GLU A 23 15.18 -5.75 -6.33
N LEU A 24 15.98 -5.36 -5.35
CA LEU A 24 15.98 -5.99 -4.02
C LEU A 24 14.60 -5.94 -3.35
N LEU A 25 13.93 -4.78 -3.37
CA LEU A 25 12.58 -4.65 -2.83
C LEU A 25 11.55 -5.49 -3.60
N SER A 26 11.69 -5.57 -4.92
CA SER A 26 10.85 -6.44 -5.75
C SER A 26 11.03 -7.91 -5.38
N ASN A 27 12.27 -8.36 -5.18
CA ASN A 27 12.59 -9.73 -4.81
C ASN A 27 12.09 -10.08 -3.41
N LEU A 28 12.28 -9.20 -2.42
CA LEU A 28 11.75 -9.39 -1.06
C LEU A 28 10.23 -9.45 -1.03
N SER A 29 9.57 -8.64 -1.87
CA SER A 29 8.11 -8.69 -2.02
C SER A 29 7.68 -10.00 -2.66
N GLY A 30 8.41 -10.47 -3.69
CA GLY A 30 8.18 -11.75 -4.34
C GLY A 30 8.37 -12.94 -3.39
N GLU A 31 9.37 -12.92 -2.52
CA GLU A 31 9.58 -13.98 -1.52
C GLU A 31 8.46 -14.01 -0.46
N LEU A 32 7.96 -12.86 -0.03
CA LEU A 32 6.93 -12.79 1.02
C LEU A 32 5.52 -13.04 0.52
N PHE A 33 5.22 -12.65 -0.71
CA PHE A 33 3.88 -12.75 -1.28
C PHE A 33 3.77 -13.78 -2.40
N GLY A 34 4.87 -14.41 -2.82
CA GLY A 34 4.91 -15.40 -3.89
C GLY A 34 4.24 -16.72 -3.56
N GLU A 35 3.86 -16.96 -2.30
CA GLU A 35 3.03 -18.11 -1.92
C GLU A 35 1.53 -17.85 -2.12
N PHE A 36 1.12 -16.59 -2.38
CA PHE A 36 -0.27 -16.24 -2.67
C PHE A 36 -0.56 -16.40 -4.15
N ASP A 37 -1.05 -17.58 -4.52
CA ASP A 37 -1.23 -18.02 -5.91
C ASP A 37 -2.68 -17.93 -6.40
N THR A 38 -3.62 -17.56 -5.54
CA THR A 38 -5.05 -17.53 -5.89
C THR A 38 -5.69 -16.15 -5.73
N VAL A 39 -6.66 -15.87 -6.60
CA VAL A 39 -7.50 -14.66 -6.50
C VAL A 39 -8.16 -14.53 -5.13
N TRP A 40 -8.55 -15.66 -4.52
CA TRP A 40 -9.23 -15.68 -3.23
C TRP A 40 -8.31 -15.25 -2.09
N GLU A 41 -7.06 -15.71 -2.07
CA GLU A 41 -6.09 -15.31 -1.05
C GLU A 41 -5.82 -13.80 -1.08
N TRP A 42 -5.61 -13.25 -2.27
CA TRP A 42 -5.43 -11.81 -2.45
C TRP A 42 -6.66 -11.01 -2.05
N PHE A 43 -7.86 -11.53 -2.29
CA PHE A 43 -9.11 -10.91 -1.84
C PHE A 43 -9.16 -10.83 -0.31
N VAL A 44 -8.90 -11.95 0.37
CA VAL A 44 -8.92 -12.00 1.84
C VAL A 44 -7.84 -11.11 2.44
N LEU A 45 -6.62 -11.16 1.90
CA LEU A 45 -5.50 -10.33 2.36
C LEU A 45 -5.83 -8.85 2.24
N ALA A 46 -6.30 -8.40 1.07
CA ALA A 46 -6.67 -7.02 0.83
C ALA A 46 -7.85 -6.57 1.71
N LEU A 47 -8.81 -7.46 1.98
CA LEU A 47 -9.98 -7.15 2.80
C LEU A 47 -9.59 -6.96 4.26
N VAL A 48 -8.79 -7.88 4.80
CA VAL A 48 -8.32 -7.83 6.19
C VAL A 48 -7.40 -6.63 6.40
N SER A 49 -6.46 -6.38 5.49
CA SER A 49 -5.57 -5.23 5.57
C SER A 49 -6.35 -3.92 5.47
N GLY A 50 -7.25 -3.79 4.48
CA GLY A 50 -8.05 -2.59 4.27
C GLY A 50 -8.99 -2.29 5.44
N LEU A 51 -9.59 -3.31 6.05
CA LEU A 51 -10.41 -3.13 7.25
C LEU A 51 -9.56 -2.74 8.47
N GLY A 52 -8.54 -3.54 8.80
CA GLY A 52 -7.75 -3.35 10.02
C GLY A 52 -7.02 -2.01 10.02
N GLU A 53 -6.36 -1.68 8.92
CA GLU A 53 -5.57 -0.46 8.82
C GLU A 53 -6.45 0.78 8.80
N GLU A 54 -7.54 0.80 8.04
CA GLU A 54 -8.39 2.00 7.98
C GLU A 54 -9.18 2.21 9.27
N LEU A 55 -9.63 1.15 9.94
CA LEU A 55 -10.27 1.29 11.25
C LEU A 55 -9.29 1.86 12.29
N LEU A 56 -8.04 1.39 12.30
CA LEU A 56 -7.02 1.89 13.22
C LEU A 56 -6.59 3.32 12.86
N PHE A 57 -6.07 3.53 11.66
CA PHE A 57 -5.45 4.79 11.29
C PHE A 57 -6.50 5.87 11.03
N ARG A 58 -7.56 5.59 10.26
CA ARG A 58 -8.53 6.61 9.81
C ARG A 58 -9.73 6.70 10.75
N GLY A 59 -10.08 5.60 11.40
CA GLY A 59 -11.13 5.51 12.42
C GLY A 59 -10.68 5.99 13.80
N ALA A 60 -9.53 5.53 14.31
CA ALA A 60 -9.11 5.81 15.68
C ALA A 60 -8.05 6.92 15.80
N ILE A 61 -6.96 6.85 15.03
CA ILE A 61 -5.80 7.74 15.20
C ILE A 61 -6.03 9.12 14.57
N GLN A 62 -6.46 9.16 13.31
CA GLN A 62 -6.59 10.41 12.54
C GLN A 62 -7.53 11.45 13.14
N PRO A 63 -8.67 11.10 13.75
CA PRO A 63 -9.53 12.09 14.41
C PRO A 63 -8.87 12.80 15.58
N VAL A 64 -7.89 12.15 16.24
CA VAL A 64 -7.20 12.68 17.42
C VAL A 64 -5.93 13.44 17.02
N PHE A 65 -5.09 12.85 16.17
CA PHE A 65 -3.77 13.39 15.85
C PHE A 65 -3.71 14.16 14.53
N GLY A 66 -4.78 14.11 13.73
CA GLY A 66 -4.82 14.75 12.42
C GLY A 66 -4.06 13.98 11.33
N LEU A 67 -3.98 14.60 10.14
CA LEU A 67 -3.56 13.93 8.90
C LEU A 67 -2.08 13.52 8.90
N VAL A 68 -1.18 14.48 9.13
CA VAL A 68 0.27 14.26 8.95
C VAL A 68 0.84 13.26 9.97
N PRO A 69 0.55 13.37 11.28
CA PRO A 69 1.05 12.39 12.25
C PRO A 69 0.53 10.98 11.98
N THR A 70 -0.74 10.85 11.57
CA THR A 70 -1.31 9.55 11.21
C THR A 70 -0.62 8.95 9.99
N ALA A 71 -0.35 9.75 8.95
CA ALA A 71 0.34 9.27 7.76
C ALA A 71 1.80 8.86 8.07
N LEU A 72 2.48 9.56 8.98
CA LEU A 72 3.80 9.16 9.46
C LEU A 72 3.75 7.82 10.22
N LEU A 73 2.81 7.66 11.15
CA LEU A 73 2.62 6.40 11.87
C LEU A 73 2.30 5.24 10.91
N PHE A 74 1.47 5.49 9.90
CA PHE A 74 1.17 4.54 8.84
C PHE A 74 2.43 4.10 8.08
N ALA A 75 3.28 5.05 7.67
CA ALA A 75 4.53 4.74 6.99
C ALA A 75 5.52 3.99 7.90
N VAL A 76 5.61 4.36 9.18
CA VAL A 76 6.45 3.66 10.17
C VAL A 76 5.99 2.23 10.39
N ALA A 77 4.69 1.95 10.34
CA ALA A 77 4.16 0.58 10.43
C ALA A 77 4.58 -0.30 9.23
N HIS A 78 5.15 0.29 8.18
CA HIS A 78 5.54 -0.39 6.94
C HIS A 78 7.06 -0.44 6.70
N VAL A 79 7.89 -0.27 7.74
CA VAL A 79 9.36 -0.30 7.62
C VAL A 79 9.95 -1.71 7.71
N GLN A 80 9.17 -2.78 7.48
CA GLN A 80 9.65 -4.17 7.52
C GLN A 80 10.82 -4.47 6.56
N TYR A 81 11.04 -3.62 5.54
CA TYR A 81 12.16 -3.70 4.60
C TYR A 81 13.24 -2.62 4.84
N GLY A 82 13.19 -1.95 6.00
CA GLY A 82 13.98 -0.76 6.30
C GLY A 82 13.35 0.54 5.80
N ILE A 83 13.99 1.67 6.11
CA ILE A 83 13.60 2.98 5.57
C ILE A 83 14.10 3.04 4.14
N THR A 84 13.20 2.76 3.21
CA THR A 84 13.45 2.75 1.77
C THR A 84 12.51 3.72 1.09
N PRO A 85 12.65 3.99 -0.21
CA PRO A 85 11.70 4.83 -0.93
C PRO A 85 10.28 4.25 -1.04
N ALA A 86 10.11 2.95 -0.78
CA ALA A 86 8.80 2.39 -0.52
C ALA A 86 8.15 3.05 0.70
N THR A 87 8.91 3.37 1.76
CA THR A 87 8.41 4.09 2.93
C THR A 87 7.89 5.48 2.56
N LEU A 88 8.55 6.20 1.65
CA LEU A 88 8.06 7.49 1.14
C LEU A 88 6.77 7.31 0.33
N THR A 89 6.70 6.27 -0.50
CA THR A 89 5.50 5.94 -1.27
C THR A 89 4.31 5.66 -0.35
N ILE A 90 4.53 4.85 0.69
CA ILE A 90 3.54 4.49 1.70
C ILE A 90 3.10 5.72 2.50
N PHE A 91 4.02 6.64 2.82
CA PHE A 91 3.67 7.92 3.45
C PHE A 91 2.74 8.76 2.56
N LEU A 92 3.04 8.88 1.26
CA LEU A 92 2.21 9.63 0.32
C LEU A 92 0.82 8.97 0.11
N ILE A 93 0.77 7.64 0.02
CA ILE A 93 -0.49 6.88 0.03
C ILE A 93 -1.25 7.15 1.33
N GLY A 94 -0.54 7.17 2.46
CA GLY A 94 -1.06 7.48 3.79
C GLY A 94 -1.76 8.83 3.83
N LEU A 95 -1.12 9.86 3.27
CA LEU A 95 -1.68 11.21 3.11
C LEU A 95 -2.89 11.22 2.17
N ALA A 96 -2.84 10.51 1.05
CA ALA A 96 -3.96 10.44 0.10
C ALA A 96 -5.20 9.80 0.72
N LEU A 97 -5.05 8.65 1.38
CA LEU A 97 -6.14 7.96 2.09
C LEU A 97 -6.66 8.81 3.26
N GLY A 98 -5.76 9.45 4.02
CA GLY A 98 -6.18 10.33 5.11
C GLY A 98 -6.91 11.58 4.62
N HIS A 99 -6.51 12.17 3.49
CA HIS A 99 -7.24 13.27 2.86
C HIS A 99 -8.62 12.81 2.39
N LEU A 100 -8.70 11.63 1.75
CA LEU A 100 -9.96 11.03 1.34
C LEU A 100 -10.90 10.83 2.53
N ARG A 101 -10.40 10.31 3.66
CA ARG A 101 -11.19 10.21 4.90
C ARG A 101 -11.77 11.58 5.27
N ARG A 102 -10.96 12.65 5.26
CA ARG A 102 -11.42 14.00 5.66
C ARG A 102 -12.59 14.52 4.84
N THR A 103 -12.65 14.16 3.56
CA THR A 103 -13.71 14.61 2.63
C THR A 103 -14.86 13.60 2.50
N THR A 104 -14.73 12.40 3.07
CA THR A 104 -15.74 11.33 2.96
C THR A 104 -15.98 10.64 4.32
N ASN A 105 -15.69 9.34 4.45
CA ASN A 105 -15.86 8.52 5.65
C ASN A 105 -14.91 7.31 5.63
N THR A 106 -14.78 6.62 6.76
CA THR A 106 -13.87 5.47 6.89
C THR A 106 -14.24 4.30 5.97
N SER A 107 -15.53 4.03 5.74
CA SER A 107 -15.98 2.94 4.85
C SER A 107 -15.57 3.16 3.39
N THR A 108 -15.65 4.41 2.92
CA THR A 108 -15.13 4.79 1.59
C THR A 108 -13.62 4.57 1.52
N THR A 109 -12.88 4.95 2.56
CA THR A 109 -11.43 4.74 2.59
C THR A 109 -11.06 3.25 2.63
N ILE A 110 -11.79 2.43 3.40
CA ILE A 110 -11.67 0.96 3.40
C ILE A 110 -11.83 0.42 2.00
N PHE A 111 -12.90 0.80 1.29
CA PHE A 111 -13.14 0.30 -0.06
C PHE A 111 -12.04 0.69 -1.05
N VAL A 112 -11.52 1.92 -0.97
CA VAL A 112 -10.43 2.40 -1.83
C VAL A 112 -9.13 1.67 -1.52
N HIS A 113 -8.80 1.49 -0.24
CA HIS A 113 -7.59 0.78 0.17
C HIS A 113 -7.65 -0.71 -0.20
N PHE A 114 -8.77 -1.38 0.13
CA PHE A 114 -9.06 -2.74 -0.31
C PHE A 114 -8.88 -2.89 -1.83
N SER A 115 -9.53 -2.03 -2.62
CA SER A 115 -9.46 -2.11 -4.08
C SER A 115 -8.04 -1.89 -4.60
N TYR A 116 -7.28 -1.00 -3.97
CA TYR A 116 -5.88 -0.75 -4.31
C TYR A 116 -5.02 -2.00 -4.07
N ASN A 117 -5.09 -2.60 -2.88
CA ASN A 117 -4.31 -3.80 -2.54
C ASN A 117 -4.74 -5.00 -3.38
N PHE A 118 -6.05 -5.19 -3.57
CA PHE A 118 -6.57 -6.30 -4.35
C PHE A 118 -6.12 -6.22 -5.81
N LEU A 119 -6.21 -5.04 -6.44
CA LEU A 119 -5.74 -4.86 -7.82
C LEU A 119 -4.23 -5.05 -7.96
N LEU A 120 -3.42 -4.60 -6.98
CA LEU A 120 -1.99 -4.88 -6.98
C LEU A 120 -1.70 -6.39 -6.87
N GLY A 121 -2.42 -7.10 -6.01
CA GLY A 121 -2.34 -8.55 -5.88
C GLY A 121 -2.66 -9.29 -7.18
N LEU A 122 -3.77 -8.92 -7.84
CA LEU A 122 -4.13 -9.50 -9.14
C LEU A 122 -3.06 -9.24 -10.21
N LEU A 123 -2.47 -8.04 -10.24
CA LEU A 123 -1.37 -7.73 -11.15
C LEU A 123 -0.13 -8.59 -10.86
N SER A 124 0.17 -8.85 -9.58
CA SER A 124 1.25 -9.75 -9.17
C SER A 124 0.99 -11.19 -9.63
N LEU A 125 -0.23 -11.71 -9.46
CA LEU A 125 -0.61 -13.03 -9.97
C LEU A 125 -0.42 -13.14 -11.48
N VAL A 126 -0.87 -12.14 -12.24
CA VAL A 126 -0.68 -12.13 -13.70
C VAL A 126 0.80 -12.09 -14.05
N ALA A 127 1.60 -11.29 -13.35
CA ALA A 127 3.04 -11.21 -13.60
C ALA A 127 3.76 -12.55 -13.34
N LEU A 128 3.41 -13.27 -12.27
CA LEU A 128 3.97 -14.59 -11.95
C LEU A 128 3.55 -15.68 -12.94
N ASN A 129 2.32 -15.63 -13.46
CA ASN A 129 1.82 -16.61 -14.44
C ASN A 129 2.31 -16.39 -15.88
N MET A 130 2.98 -15.27 -16.15
CA MET A 130 3.50 -14.90 -17.47
C MET A 130 5.01 -15.19 -17.62
N VAL A 131 5.66 -15.67 -16.55
CA VAL A 131 7.07 -16.10 -16.49
C VAL A 131 7.12 -17.62 -16.46
#